data_AF-L7R0F8-F1
#
_entry.id   AF-L7R0F8-F1
#
_cell.length_a   1.000
_cell.length_b   1.000
_cell.length_c   1.000
_cell.angle_alpha   90.00
_cell.angle_beta   90.00
_cell.angle_gamma   90.00
#
_symmetry.space_group_name_H-M   'P 1'
#
loop_
_entity.id
_entity.type
_entity.pdbx_description
1 polymer ?
#
loop_
_entity_poly.entity_id
_entity_poly.type
_entity_poly.pdbx_seq_one_letter_code
_entity_poly.pdbx_strand_id
1 'polypeptide(L)'
;LRFIKKTLKKHADELVTLHKGTPMTLKAVFQSMNLSTYDLTVDMLDVHADRNTFHRFDKFNAKYNPIGESRLREVFLKTDNHMNGKYFARIIKEVASDLEESKYQNAELRLSIYGKSSGEWAKLAKWAIQYNVYSDNVRWLIQIPRLYDIFKSNKIMDNFEQFLVNIFQPLFEVSIDPNTNLELHKFLTHVVGFDSVDDESKPENPLLDPDVRTPGDWSDDENPPYSYYLYYMYANITVLNCLRKEQGLNTFVLRP
;
A
#
# COMPACT_ATOMS: atom_id res chain seq x y z
N LEU A 1 -18.77 6.61 3.42
CA LEU A 1 -19.47 7.11 4.63
C LEU A 1 -20.62 6.22 5.11
N ARG A 2 -21.56 5.81 4.24
CA ARG A 2 -22.70 4.95 4.64
C ARG A 2 -22.24 3.66 5.34
N PHE A 3 -21.21 2.99 4.80
CA PHE A 3 -20.58 1.83 5.41
C PHE A 3 -20.17 2.08 6.87
N ILE A 4 -19.38 3.13 7.13
CA ILE A 4 -18.88 3.47 8.47
C ILE A 4 -20.05 3.71 9.44
N LYS A 5 -21.07 4.47 9.02
CA LYS A 5 -22.27 4.72 9.83
C LYS A 5 -23.03 3.42 10.16
N LYS A 6 -23.17 2.52 9.18
CA LYS A 6 -23.81 1.19 9.36
C LYS A 6 -23.00 0.29 10.29
N THR A 7 -21.68 0.28 10.14
CA THR A 7 -20.77 -0.51 10.99
C THR A 7 -20.78 -0.02 12.42
N LEU A 8 -20.74 1.29 12.65
CA LEU A 8 -20.85 1.86 14.00
C LEU A 8 -22.19 1.53 14.68
N LYS A 9 -23.30 1.46 13.93
CA LYS A 9 -24.60 1.05 14.48
C LYS A 9 -24.66 -0.44 14.83
N LYS A 10 -24.00 -1.31 14.06
CA LYS A 10 -24.12 -2.78 14.19
C LYS A 10 -22.99 -3.44 15.00
N HIS A 11 -21.82 -2.80 15.05
CA HIS A 11 -20.58 -3.35 15.59
C HIS A 11 -19.86 -2.34 16.51
N ALA A 12 -20.62 -1.54 17.26
CA ALA A 12 -20.07 -0.46 18.08
C ALA A 12 -19.09 -0.96 19.15
N ASP A 13 -19.32 -2.16 19.68
CA ASP A 13 -18.54 -2.75 20.78
C ASP A 13 -17.39 -3.65 20.29
N GLU A 14 -17.18 -3.75 18.98
CA GLU A 14 -16.06 -4.51 18.41
C GLU A 14 -14.74 -3.78 18.72
N LEU A 15 -13.73 -4.52 19.18
CA LEU A 15 -12.40 -3.98 19.48
C LEU A 15 -11.65 -3.72 18.17
N VAL A 16 -11.26 -2.46 17.90
CA VAL A 16 -10.74 -2.08 16.58
C VAL A 16 -9.32 -1.55 16.57
N THR A 17 -8.79 -1.11 17.71
CA THR A 17 -7.42 -0.58 17.81
C THR A 17 -6.90 -0.70 19.25
N LEU A 18 -5.58 -0.63 19.41
CA LEU A 18 -4.90 -0.55 20.70
C LEU A 18 -4.34 0.87 20.85
N HIS A 19 -4.89 1.66 21.77
CA HIS A 19 -4.35 2.97 22.08
C HIS A 19 -3.49 2.91 23.34
N LYS A 20 -2.18 3.16 23.22
CA LYS A 20 -1.21 3.09 24.34
C LYS A 20 -1.28 1.76 25.10
N GLY A 21 -1.50 0.65 24.39
CA GLY A 21 -1.65 -0.69 24.97
C GLY A 21 -3.04 -1.01 25.53
N THR A 22 -3.98 -0.07 25.54
CA THR A 22 -5.37 -0.32 25.94
C THR A 22 -6.26 -0.60 24.73
N PRO A 23 -7.00 -1.72 24.70
CA PRO A 23 -7.92 -2.03 23.61
C PRO A 23 -9.10 -1.05 23.61
N MET A 24 -9.40 -0.50 22.44
CA MET A 24 -10.52 0.43 22.23
C MET A 24 -11.57 -0.19 21.31
N THR A 25 -12.84 -0.07 21.71
CA THR A 25 -13.97 -0.41 20.84
C THR A 25 -14.18 0.64 19.76
N LEU A 26 -14.90 0.30 18.69
CA LEU A 26 -15.25 1.24 17.64
C LEU A 26 -15.98 2.47 18.20
N LYS A 27 -16.90 2.27 19.15
CA LYS A 27 -17.58 3.36 19.86
C LYS A 27 -16.60 4.25 20.63
N ALA A 28 -15.65 3.65 21.35
CA ALA A 28 -14.65 4.39 22.11
C ALA A 28 -13.74 5.24 21.20
N VAL A 29 -13.39 4.73 20.01
CA VAL A 29 -12.61 5.50 19.01
C VAL A 29 -13.36 6.76 18.61
N PHE A 30 -14.64 6.64 18.24
CA PHE A 30 -15.48 7.78 17.86
C PHE A 30 -15.66 8.79 19.01
N GLN A 31 -15.89 8.29 20.23
CA GLN A 31 -15.99 9.13 21.43
C GLN A 31 -14.68 9.89 21.71
N SER A 32 -13.52 9.24 21.53
CA SER A 32 -12.22 9.88 21.76
C SER A 32 -11.91 11.01 20.77
N MET A 33 -12.53 10.97 19.60
CA MET A 33 -12.43 12.02 18.58
C MET A 33 -13.53 13.08 18.73
N ASN A 34 -14.41 12.94 19.72
CA ASN A 34 -15.57 13.79 19.96
C ASN A 34 -16.49 13.89 18.73
N LEU A 35 -16.62 12.79 17.97
CA LEU A 35 -17.37 12.73 16.72
C LEU A 35 -18.71 12.01 16.90
N SER A 36 -19.79 12.64 16.45
CA SER A 36 -21.07 11.95 16.31
C SER A 36 -21.21 11.26 14.96
N THR A 37 -22.13 10.31 14.85
CA THR A 37 -22.44 9.65 13.56
C THR A 37 -23.00 10.59 12.49
N TYR A 38 -23.54 11.74 12.92
CA TYR A 38 -24.11 12.75 12.03
C TYR A 38 -23.02 13.66 11.47
N ASP A 39 -22.00 13.96 12.27
CA ASP A 39 -20.90 14.87 11.93
C ASP A 39 -19.82 14.22 11.06
N LEU A 40 -19.90 12.91 10.80
CA LEU A 40 -18.91 12.19 9.99
C LEU A 40 -18.94 12.68 8.54
N THR A 41 -17.92 13.45 8.15
CA THR A 41 -17.63 13.86 6.78
C THR A 41 -16.46 13.06 6.18
N VAL A 42 -16.27 13.19 4.87
CA VAL A 42 -15.09 12.63 4.18
C VAL A 42 -13.81 13.32 4.68
N ASP A 43 -13.88 14.59 5.07
CA ASP A 43 -12.72 15.36 5.57
C ASP A 43 -12.12 14.74 6.81
N MET A 44 -12.96 14.23 7.71
CA MET A 44 -12.53 13.60 8.95
C MET A 44 -11.84 12.25 8.75
N LEU A 45 -12.00 11.61 7.58
CA LEU A 45 -11.29 10.38 7.22
C LEU A 45 -9.90 10.65 6.64
N ASP A 46 -9.56 11.91 6.38
CA ASP A 46 -8.28 12.35 5.81
C ASP A 46 -7.91 11.58 4.51
N VAL A 47 -8.91 11.38 3.64
CA VAL A 47 -8.79 10.62 2.39
C VAL A 47 -8.67 11.48 1.12
N HIS A 48 -8.67 12.81 1.25
CA HIS A 48 -8.71 13.73 0.11
C HIS A 48 -7.45 13.66 -0.76
N ALA A 49 -7.66 13.86 -2.06
CA ALA A 49 -6.67 14.38 -3.01
C ALA A 49 -7.28 15.69 -3.54
N ASP A 50 -7.11 16.79 -2.79
CA ASP A 50 -7.71 18.08 -3.16
C ASP A 50 -6.82 18.83 -4.16
N ARG A 51 -7.37 19.66 -5.05
CA ARG A 51 -6.57 20.55 -5.93
C ARG A 51 -5.69 21.53 -5.13
N ASN A 52 -6.06 21.82 -3.88
CA ASN A 52 -5.26 22.61 -2.93
C ASN A 52 -4.23 21.78 -2.14
N THR A 53 -4.07 20.47 -2.40
CA THR A 53 -2.94 19.69 -1.83
C THR A 53 -1.58 20.09 -2.38
N PHE A 54 -1.53 20.89 -3.45
CA PHE A 54 -0.31 21.51 -3.97
C PHE A 54 0.38 22.50 -3.02
N HIS A 55 -0.27 22.91 -1.90
CA HIS A 55 0.30 23.90 -0.99
C HIS A 55 0.35 23.46 0.48
N ARG A 56 -0.16 22.27 0.84
CA ARG A 56 -0.09 21.68 2.20
C ARG A 56 0.07 20.15 2.15
N PHE A 57 1.33 19.74 2.00
CA PHE A 57 1.81 18.37 1.78
C PHE A 57 2.06 17.54 3.05
N ASP A 58 1.85 18.12 4.24
CA ASP A 58 1.68 17.41 5.51
C ASP A 58 0.60 16.32 5.41
N LYS A 59 -0.42 16.54 4.58
CA LYS A 59 -1.49 15.56 4.27
C LYS A 59 -1.12 14.45 3.30
N PHE A 60 -0.17 14.66 2.38
CA PHE A 60 0.33 13.59 1.49
C PHE A 60 1.21 12.63 2.29
N ASN A 61 2.09 13.17 3.12
CA ASN A 61 2.87 12.36 4.06
C ASN A 61 1.95 11.68 5.08
N ALA A 62 0.93 12.32 5.67
CA ALA A 62 -0.04 11.61 6.52
C ALA A 62 -0.79 10.47 5.79
N LYS A 63 -0.83 10.48 4.45
CA LYS A 63 -1.46 9.45 3.63
C LYS A 63 -0.57 8.26 3.33
N TYR A 64 0.73 8.42 3.25
CA TYR A 64 1.64 7.31 2.95
C TYR A 64 2.63 7.00 4.07
N ASN A 65 2.80 7.90 5.04
CA ASN A 65 3.62 7.67 6.21
C ASN A 65 2.89 6.72 7.17
N PRO A 66 3.41 5.50 7.41
CA PRO A 66 2.79 4.55 8.32
C PRO A 66 2.83 5.00 9.80
N ILE A 67 3.43 6.15 10.12
CA ILE A 67 3.69 6.62 11.49
C ILE A 67 2.72 7.75 11.91
N GLY A 68 2.06 8.45 10.99
CA GLY A 68 1.33 9.70 11.26
C GLY A 68 -0.21 9.64 11.22
N GLU A 69 -0.82 8.46 11.36
CA GLU A 69 -2.18 8.21 10.86
C GLU A 69 -3.37 8.75 11.68
N SER A 70 -4.41 9.16 10.94
CA SER A 70 -5.77 9.28 11.47
C SER A 70 -6.31 7.90 11.90
N ARG A 71 -6.73 7.77 13.17
CA ARG A 71 -7.22 6.49 13.74
C ARG A 71 -8.34 5.84 12.93
N LEU A 72 -9.23 6.65 12.33
CA LEU A 72 -10.32 6.13 11.51
C LEU A 72 -9.81 5.50 10.21
N ARG A 73 -8.74 6.06 9.64
CA ARG A 73 -8.12 5.52 8.45
C ARG A 73 -7.45 4.19 8.74
N GLU A 74 -6.69 4.09 9.83
CA GLU A 74 -6.07 2.83 10.26
C GLU A 74 -7.13 1.73 10.39
N VAL A 75 -8.26 2.04 11.04
CA VAL A 75 -9.35 1.07 11.27
C VAL A 75 -10.08 0.66 9.99
N PHE A 76 -10.41 1.61 9.11
CA PHE A 76 -11.31 1.36 7.97
C PHE A 76 -10.61 1.16 6.62
N LEU A 77 -9.40 1.69 6.44
CA LEU A 77 -8.76 1.85 5.12
C LEU A 77 -7.36 1.24 5.03
N LYS A 78 -6.90 0.57 6.08
CA LYS A 78 -5.65 -0.22 6.04
C LYS A 78 -5.91 -1.72 5.99
N THR A 79 -5.01 -2.41 5.30
CA THR A 79 -4.94 -3.88 5.19
C THR A 79 -4.29 -4.48 6.44
N ASP A 80 -3.23 -3.84 6.97
CA ASP A 80 -2.53 -4.21 8.20
C ASP A 80 -3.00 -3.31 9.35
N ASN A 81 -3.87 -3.83 10.21
CA ASN A 81 -4.35 -3.17 11.43
C ASN A 81 -4.74 -4.23 12.48
N HIS A 82 -5.17 -3.80 13.67
CA HIS A 82 -5.56 -4.72 14.76
C HIS A 82 -6.63 -5.75 14.35
N MET A 83 -7.48 -5.41 13.38
CA MET A 83 -8.55 -6.26 12.85
C MET A 83 -8.14 -6.99 11.56
N ASN A 84 -6.85 -7.03 11.24
CA ASN A 84 -6.29 -7.56 10.01
C ASN A 84 -7.02 -7.05 8.77
N GLY A 85 -7.41 -5.77 8.72
CA GLY A 85 -8.03 -5.18 7.53
C GLY A 85 -9.45 -5.66 7.21
N LYS A 86 -10.16 -6.28 8.18
CA LYS A 86 -11.54 -6.78 8.02
C LYS A 86 -12.50 -5.75 7.42
N TYR A 87 -12.46 -4.51 7.90
CA TYR A 87 -13.35 -3.47 7.41
C TYR A 87 -12.98 -2.98 6.01
N PHE A 88 -11.68 -2.84 5.73
CA PHE A 88 -11.22 -2.46 4.40
C PHE A 88 -11.64 -3.51 3.36
N ALA A 89 -11.46 -4.80 3.66
CA ALA A 89 -11.90 -5.88 2.78
C ALA A 89 -13.41 -5.87 2.54
N ARG A 90 -14.23 -5.58 3.57
CA ARG A 90 -15.68 -5.44 3.40
C ARG A 90 -16.07 -4.29 2.49
N ILE A 91 -15.37 -3.16 2.58
CA ILE A 91 -15.60 -2.02 1.68
C ILE A 91 -15.26 -2.42 0.24
N ILE A 92 -14.11 -3.06 0.03
CA ILE A 92 -13.70 -3.54 -1.31
C ILE A 92 -14.72 -4.52 -1.87
N LYS A 93 -15.29 -5.41 -1.06
CA LYS A 93 -16.35 -6.33 -1.50
C LYS A 93 -17.64 -5.65 -1.92
N GLU A 94 -18.08 -4.63 -1.18
CA GLU A 94 -19.25 -3.84 -1.60
C GLU A 94 -18.97 -3.16 -2.95
N VAL A 95 -17.77 -2.59 -3.13
CA VAL A 95 -17.37 -1.97 -4.41
C VAL A 95 -17.26 -3.00 -5.54
N ALA A 96 -16.68 -4.17 -5.28
CA ALA A 96 -16.55 -5.24 -6.26
C ALA A 96 -17.92 -5.76 -6.70
N SER A 97 -18.86 -5.95 -5.76
CA SER A 97 -20.24 -6.35 -6.06
C SER A 97 -20.94 -5.34 -6.98
N ASP A 98 -20.78 -4.03 -6.70
CA ASP A 98 -21.38 -2.98 -7.53
C ASP A 98 -20.77 -2.96 -8.96
N LEU A 99 -19.46 -3.24 -9.08
CA LEU A 99 -18.77 -3.34 -10.37
C LEU A 99 -19.19 -4.61 -11.15
N GLU A 100 -19.39 -5.73 -10.48
CA GLU A 100 -19.85 -6.99 -11.09
C GLU A 100 -21.30 -6.90 -11.60
N GLU A 101 -22.17 -6.14 -10.91
CA GLU A 101 -23.51 -5.83 -11.42
C GLU A 101 -23.47 -5.01 -12.72
N SER A 102 -22.39 -4.23 -12.91
CA SER A 102 -22.18 -3.40 -14.08
C SER A 102 -21.31 -4.10 -15.14
N LYS A 103 -21.94 -4.84 -16.06
CA LYS A 103 -21.28 -5.69 -17.09
C LYS A 103 -20.05 -5.09 -17.81
N TYR A 104 -20.00 -3.77 -18.01
CA TYR A 104 -18.94 -3.11 -18.80
C TYR A 104 -18.00 -2.25 -17.96
N GLN A 105 -18.12 -2.28 -16.64
CA GLN A 105 -17.25 -1.51 -15.75
C GLN A 105 -16.15 -2.42 -15.22
N ASN A 106 -14.90 -1.97 -15.36
CA ASN A 106 -13.74 -2.62 -14.80
C ASN A 106 -12.93 -1.58 -14.02
N ALA A 107 -12.23 -2.03 -12.99
CA ALA A 107 -11.41 -1.16 -12.17
C ALA A 107 -10.01 -1.74 -11.97
N GLU A 108 -9.03 -0.87 -12.08
CA GLU A 108 -7.65 -1.15 -11.67
C GLU A 108 -7.39 -0.40 -10.36
N LEU A 109 -7.48 -1.13 -9.25
CA LEU A 109 -7.31 -0.57 -7.92
C LEU A 109 -5.84 -0.65 -7.49
N ARG A 110 -5.40 0.33 -6.69
CA ARG A 110 -4.01 0.41 -6.22
C ARG A 110 -3.91 -0.01 -4.75
N LEU A 111 -2.92 -0.85 -4.44
CA LEU A 111 -2.53 -1.24 -3.08
C LEU A 111 -1.07 -0.87 -2.84
N SER A 112 -0.78 -0.33 -1.66
CA SER A 112 0.58 0.07 -1.32
C SER A 112 1.41 -1.09 -0.76
N ILE A 113 2.64 -1.22 -1.26
CA ILE A 113 3.75 -1.89 -0.57
C ILE A 113 4.80 -0.81 -0.33
N TYR A 114 5.26 -0.70 0.91
CA TYR A 114 6.15 0.37 1.35
C TYR A 114 7.63 -0.01 1.29
N GLY A 115 7.96 -1.31 1.21
CA GLY A 115 9.36 -1.75 1.17
C GLY A 115 10.11 -1.56 2.49
N LYS A 116 9.39 -1.39 3.61
CA LYS A 116 9.94 -1.30 4.96
C LYS A 116 10.42 -2.68 5.45
N SER A 117 9.73 -3.74 5.06
CA SER A 117 10.03 -5.12 5.46
C SER A 117 9.62 -6.10 4.38
N SER A 118 10.42 -7.15 4.19
CA SER A 118 10.09 -8.31 3.32
C SER A 118 8.76 -9.00 3.69
N GLY A 119 8.32 -8.90 4.96
CA GLY A 119 7.07 -9.50 5.43
C GLY A 119 5.80 -8.80 4.95
N GLU A 120 5.89 -7.62 4.33
CA GLU A 120 4.72 -6.86 3.85
C GLU A 120 3.92 -7.63 2.80
N TRP A 121 4.60 -8.27 1.85
CA TRP A 121 3.97 -9.08 0.81
C TRP A 121 3.16 -10.23 1.40
N ALA A 122 3.73 -10.94 2.37
CA ALA A 122 3.06 -12.06 3.03
C ALA A 122 1.80 -11.60 3.76
N LYS A 123 1.86 -10.46 4.48
CA LYS A 123 0.70 -9.87 5.15
C LYS A 123 -0.38 -9.45 4.16
N LEU A 124 0.00 -8.78 3.06
CA LEU A 124 -0.94 -8.31 2.05
C LEU A 124 -1.63 -9.49 1.34
N ALA A 125 -0.87 -10.51 0.97
CA ALA A 125 -1.40 -11.71 0.35
C ALA A 125 -2.35 -12.47 1.29
N LYS A 126 -1.96 -12.62 2.56
CA LYS A 126 -2.81 -13.22 3.58
C LYS A 126 -4.13 -12.48 3.73
N TRP A 127 -4.10 -11.15 3.80
CA TRP A 127 -5.31 -10.32 3.82
C TRP A 127 -6.20 -10.58 2.59
N ALA A 128 -5.61 -10.59 1.40
CA ALA A 128 -6.37 -10.76 0.17
C ALA A 128 -7.08 -12.13 0.09
N ILE A 129 -6.37 -13.20 0.46
CA ILE A 129 -6.90 -14.57 0.45
C ILE A 129 -7.89 -14.80 1.59
N GLN A 130 -7.54 -14.41 2.83
CA GLN A 130 -8.39 -14.61 4.01
C GLN A 130 -9.76 -13.96 3.84
N TYR A 131 -9.80 -12.75 3.27
CA TYR A 131 -11.06 -12.07 3.04
C TYR A 131 -11.64 -12.32 1.66
N ASN A 132 -11.00 -13.06 0.76
CA ASN A 132 -11.47 -13.30 -0.61
C ASN A 132 -11.90 -11.99 -1.32
N VAL A 133 -10.97 -11.04 -1.46
CA VAL A 133 -11.19 -9.75 -2.15
C VAL A 133 -10.98 -9.86 -3.67
N TYR A 134 -11.32 -11.02 -4.22
CA TYR A 134 -11.27 -11.31 -5.64
C TYR A 134 -12.53 -10.80 -6.36
N SER A 135 -12.37 -10.36 -7.60
CA SER A 135 -13.45 -10.02 -8.53
C SER A 135 -12.94 -10.15 -9.96
N ASP A 136 -13.79 -10.58 -10.89
CA ASP A 136 -13.45 -10.69 -12.31
C ASP A 136 -13.21 -9.31 -12.94
N ASN A 137 -13.92 -8.29 -12.45
CA ASN A 137 -13.90 -6.91 -12.94
C ASN A 137 -12.79 -6.04 -12.30
N VAL A 138 -12.08 -6.57 -11.31
CA VAL A 138 -11.06 -5.81 -10.55
C VAL A 138 -9.68 -6.44 -10.69
N ARG A 139 -8.70 -5.60 -11.05
CA ARG A 139 -7.28 -5.97 -11.04
C ARG A 139 -6.49 -5.04 -10.14
N TRP A 140 -5.36 -5.54 -9.62
CA TRP A 140 -4.55 -4.80 -8.67
C TRP A 140 -3.26 -4.28 -9.29
N LEU A 141 -2.98 -2.99 -9.10
CA LEU A 141 -1.65 -2.43 -9.25
C LEU A 141 -1.03 -2.26 -7.86
N ILE A 142 0.25 -2.58 -7.77
CA ILE A 142 1.02 -2.38 -6.55
C ILE A 142 1.76 -1.06 -6.65
N GLN A 143 1.32 -0.08 -5.87
CA GLN A 143 1.97 1.22 -5.79
C GLN A 143 3.06 1.19 -4.73
N ILE A 144 4.22 1.74 -5.07
CA ILE A 144 5.41 1.79 -4.23
C ILE A 144 5.74 3.26 -3.97
N PRO A 145 5.44 3.77 -2.76
CA PRO A 145 5.79 5.13 -2.37
C PRO A 145 7.31 5.33 -2.26
N ARG A 146 7.85 6.42 -2.85
CA ARG A 146 9.29 6.75 -2.79
C ARG A 146 9.65 7.45 -1.47
N LEU A 147 9.58 6.71 -0.37
CA LEU A 147 9.75 7.22 1.00
C LEU A 147 11.06 6.77 1.67
N TYR A 148 12.13 6.55 0.89
CA TYR A 148 13.39 6.04 1.44
C TYR A 148 14.00 7.02 2.45
N ASP A 149 13.96 8.31 2.16
CA ASP A 149 14.36 9.40 3.07
C ASP A 149 13.73 9.27 4.47
N ILE A 150 12.42 8.97 4.55
CA ILE A 150 11.70 8.77 5.81
C ILE A 150 12.20 7.51 6.53
N PHE A 151 12.46 6.43 5.81
CA PHE A 151 12.95 5.19 6.43
C PHE A 151 14.38 5.35 6.92
N LYS A 152 15.21 6.07 6.17
CA LYS A 152 16.59 6.40 6.53
C LYS A 152 16.65 7.30 7.75
N SER A 153 15.85 8.38 7.80
CA SER A 153 15.80 9.29 8.95
C SER A 153 15.34 8.59 10.24
N ASN A 154 14.47 7.58 10.11
CA ASN A 154 13.99 6.77 11.23
C ASN A 154 14.89 5.56 11.56
N LYS A 155 16.04 5.42 10.88
CA LYS A 155 16.99 4.29 11.06
C LYS A 155 16.35 2.92 10.90
N ILE A 156 15.38 2.83 9.99
CA ILE A 156 14.71 1.57 9.64
C ILE A 156 15.57 0.78 8.65
N MET A 157 16.29 1.49 7.77
CA MET A 157 17.15 0.91 6.74
C MET A 157 18.41 1.75 6.53
N ASP A 158 19.49 1.09 6.12
CA ASP A 158 20.81 1.70 5.99
C ASP A 158 21.14 2.13 4.56
N ASN A 159 20.65 1.40 3.57
CA ASN A 159 20.91 1.67 2.16
C ASN A 159 19.68 1.43 1.28
N PHE A 160 19.73 1.96 0.06
CA PHE A 160 18.64 1.81 -0.90
C PHE A 160 18.45 0.36 -1.37
N GLU A 161 19.51 -0.45 -1.36
CA GLU A 161 19.41 -1.88 -1.67
C GLU A 161 18.42 -2.61 -0.76
N GLN A 162 18.43 -2.36 0.55
CA GLN A 162 17.47 -2.96 1.48
C GLN A 162 16.01 -2.68 1.08
N PHE A 163 15.73 -1.48 0.56
CA PHE A 163 14.40 -1.11 0.06
C PHE A 163 14.00 -1.97 -1.15
N LEU A 164 14.89 -2.09 -2.14
CA LEU A 164 14.65 -2.92 -3.33
C LEU A 164 14.51 -4.40 -2.97
N VAL A 165 15.36 -4.89 -2.08
CA VAL A 165 15.35 -6.27 -1.59
C VAL A 165 14.02 -6.60 -0.92
N ASN A 166 13.53 -5.74 -0.03
CA ASN A 166 12.23 -5.93 0.63
C ASN A 166 11.05 -6.04 -0.35
N ILE A 167 11.14 -5.36 -1.50
CA ILE A 167 10.10 -5.35 -2.53
C ILE A 167 10.22 -6.57 -3.45
N PHE A 168 11.41 -6.83 -3.98
CA PHE A 168 11.59 -7.77 -5.08
C PHE A 168 11.98 -9.18 -4.64
N GLN A 169 12.76 -9.34 -3.57
CA GLN A 169 13.21 -10.66 -3.13
C GLN A 169 12.04 -11.63 -2.87
N PRO A 170 10.96 -11.25 -2.14
CA PRO A 170 9.82 -12.14 -1.93
C PRO A 170 9.12 -12.56 -3.22
N LEU A 171 9.16 -11.71 -4.25
CA LEU A 171 8.56 -12.00 -5.56
C LEU A 171 9.40 -12.99 -6.37
N PHE A 172 10.73 -12.87 -6.31
CA PHE A 172 11.63 -13.84 -6.91
C PHE A 172 11.49 -15.20 -6.23
N GLU A 173 11.51 -15.25 -4.90
CA GLU A 173 11.39 -16.49 -4.12
C GLU A 173 10.09 -17.26 -4.47
N VAL A 174 8.95 -16.56 -4.50
CA VAL A 174 7.65 -17.17 -4.86
C VAL A 174 7.55 -17.54 -6.34
N SER A 175 8.27 -16.87 -7.22
CA SER A 175 8.31 -17.25 -8.62
C SER A 175 9.13 -18.54 -8.77
N ILE A 176 10.30 -18.63 -8.15
CA ILE A 176 11.14 -19.85 -8.17
C ILE A 176 10.43 -21.05 -7.54
N ASP A 177 9.92 -20.91 -6.32
CA ASP A 177 9.18 -21.95 -5.62
C ASP A 177 7.86 -21.41 -5.03
N PRO A 178 6.71 -21.75 -5.64
CA PRO A 178 5.39 -21.38 -5.14
C PRO A 178 5.10 -21.84 -3.70
N ASN A 179 5.79 -22.88 -3.20
CA ASN A 179 5.57 -23.41 -1.85
C ASN A 179 6.11 -22.50 -0.75
N THR A 180 7.05 -21.61 -1.08
CA THR A 180 7.60 -20.64 -0.12
C THR A 180 6.50 -19.75 0.45
N ASN A 181 5.56 -19.31 -0.40
CA ASN A 181 4.36 -18.60 0.02
C ASN A 181 3.23 -18.78 -1.00
N LEU A 182 2.38 -19.78 -0.76
CA LEU A 182 1.24 -20.11 -1.62
C LEU A 182 0.18 -19.00 -1.69
N GLU A 183 0.00 -18.25 -0.60
CA GLU A 183 -0.96 -17.13 -0.55
C GLU A 183 -0.50 -16.00 -1.46
N LEU A 184 0.79 -15.67 -1.40
CA LEU A 184 1.41 -14.67 -2.27
C LEU A 184 1.37 -15.10 -3.73
N HIS A 185 1.71 -16.35 -4.04
CA HIS A 185 1.63 -16.88 -5.39
C HIS A 185 0.22 -16.71 -6.00
N LYS A 186 -0.83 -17.04 -5.23
CA LYS A 186 -2.23 -16.84 -5.66
C LYS A 186 -2.64 -15.38 -5.76
N PHE A 187 -2.13 -14.52 -4.88
CA PHE A 187 -2.41 -13.09 -4.95
C PHE A 187 -1.81 -12.47 -6.22
N LEU A 188 -0.59 -12.86 -6.58
CA LEU A 188 0.13 -12.31 -7.72
C LEU A 188 -0.55 -12.58 -9.07
N THR A 189 -1.39 -13.62 -9.20
CA THR A 189 -2.16 -13.85 -10.44
C THR A 189 -3.22 -12.77 -10.71
N HIS A 190 -3.56 -11.98 -9.69
CA HIS A 190 -4.50 -10.86 -9.76
C HIS A 190 -3.82 -9.50 -9.86
N VAL A 191 -2.49 -9.48 -9.70
CA VAL A 191 -1.67 -8.29 -9.84
C VAL A 191 -1.25 -8.13 -11.30
N VAL A 192 -1.45 -6.93 -11.84
CA VAL A 192 -1.17 -6.62 -13.25
C VAL A 192 0.04 -5.73 -13.43
N GLY A 193 0.50 -5.03 -12.39
CA GLY A 193 1.60 -4.09 -12.54
C GLY A 193 2.04 -3.40 -11.27
N PHE A 194 3.09 -2.62 -11.43
CA PHE A 194 3.69 -1.78 -10.40
C PHE A 194 3.57 -0.31 -10.80
N ASP A 195 3.40 0.54 -9.81
CA ASP A 195 3.31 2.00 -9.94
C ASP A 195 4.26 2.64 -8.92
N SER A 196 4.98 3.68 -9.29
CA SER A 196 5.90 4.38 -8.37
C SER A 196 5.33 5.76 -8.06
N VAL A 197 5.10 6.05 -6.79
CA VAL A 197 4.37 7.27 -6.39
C VAL A 197 5.18 8.10 -5.41
N ASP A 198 5.26 9.41 -5.65
CA ASP A 198 5.64 10.42 -4.65
C ASP A 198 5.11 11.79 -5.11
N ASP A 199 5.44 12.83 -4.36
CA ASP A 199 5.20 14.21 -4.73
C ASP A 199 6.17 14.67 -5.83
N GLU A 200 5.69 14.67 -7.07
CA GLU A 200 6.44 15.14 -8.26
C GLU A 200 6.76 16.64 -8.25
N SER A 201 6.24 17.41 -7.28
CA SER A 201 6.58 18.83 -7.14
C SER A 201 7.86 19.07 -6.33
N LYS A 202 8.37 18.04 -5.63
CA LYS A 202 9.63 18.14 -4.89
C LYS A 202 10.78 18.38 -5.87
N PRO A 203 11.60 19.41 -5.66
CA PRO A 203 12.79 19.59 -6.47
C PRO A 203 13.74 18.43 -6.22
N GLU A 204 14.07 17.71 -7.28
CA GLU A 204 15.09 16.66 -7.28
C GLU A 204 16.21 17.05 -8.24
N ASN A 205 17.41 16.50 -8.04
CA ASN A 205 18.49 16.64 -9.00
C ASN A 205 18.30 15.60 -10.12
N PRO A 206 17.92 15.99 -11.34
CA PRO A 206 17.60 15.04 -12.40
C PRO A 206 18.84 14.38 -13.02
N LEU A 207 20.04 14.88 -12.70
CA LEU A 207 21.29 14.42 -13.29
C LEU A 207 21.70 13.08 -12.68
N LEU A 208 21.53 12.01 -13.45
CA LEU A 208 22.23 10.76 -13.24
C LEU A 208 23.65 10.90 -13.81
N ASP A 209 24.60 11.20 -12.94
CA ASP A 209 26.02 11.15 -13.28
C ASP A 209 26.42 9.69 -13.60
N PRO A 210 27.29 9.42 -14.59
CA PRO A 210 27.91 8.11 -14.77
C PRO A 210 28.50 7.51 -13.49
N ASP A 211 28.97 8.35 -12.56
CA ASP A 211 29.53 7.94 -11.26
C ASP A 211 28.46 7.82 -10.14
N VAL A 212 27.19 7.72 -10.50
CA VAL A 212 26.09 7.50 -9.56
C VAL A 212 26.31 6.20 -8.77
N ARG A 213 26.18 6.32 -7.44
CA ARG A 213 26.37 5.20 -6.50
C ARG A 213 25.39 4.07 -6.77
N THR A 214 25.85 2.83 -6.58
CA THR A 214 25.00 1.64 -6.64
C THR A 214 24.00 1.62 -5.46
N PRO A 215 22.91 0.82 -5.51
CA PRO A 215 21.93 0.77 -4.43
C PRO A 215 22.53 0.36 -3.08
N GLY A 216 23.57 -0.48 -3.11
CA GLY A 216 24.27 -0.94 -1.91
C GLY A 216 25.09 0.16 -1.25
N ASP A 217 25.66 1.05 -2.07
CA ASP A 217 26.49 2.19 -1.63
C ASP A 217 25.67 3.47 -1.38
N TRP A 218 24.41 3.51 -1.85
CA TRP A 218 23.51 4.63 -1.59
C TRP A 218 23.06 4.63 -0.14
N SER A 219 23.79 5.38 0.67
CA SER A 219 23.59 5.52 2.12
C SER A 219 23.32 6.97 2.56
N ASP A 220 23.14 7.88 1.59
CA ASP A 220 22.84 9.29 1.85
C ASP A 220 21.46 9.45 2.51
N ASP A 221 21.30 10.54 3.27
CA ASP A 221 20.04 10.88 3.93
C ASP A 221 19.00 11.48 2.96
N GLU A 222 19.45 11.92 1.78
CA GLU A 222 18.58 12.42 0.72
C GLU A 222 17.94 11.28 -0.09
N ASN A 223 16.71 11.53 -0.56
CA ASN A 223 15.98 10.57 -1.38
C ASN A 223 16.66 10.42 -2.75
N PRO A 224 16.83 9.20 -3.29
CA PRO A 224 17.29 9.03 -4.66
C PRO A 224 16.37 9.74 -5.67
N PRO A 225 16.91 10.27 -6.78
CA PRO A 225 16.12 10.86 -7.84
C PRO A 225 15.08 9.89 -8.43
N TYR A 226 13.98 10.41 -8.99
CA TYR A 226 12.95 9.61 -9.66
C TYR A 226 13.51 8.64 -10.71
N SER A 227 14.43 9.13 -11.54
CA SER A 227 15.07 8.34 -12.59
C SER A 227 15.85 7.15 -12.02
N TYR A 228 16.46 7.31 -10.85
CA TYR A 228 17.14 6.24 -10.12
C TYR A 228 16.15 5.16 -9.66
N TYR A 229 15.05 5.58 -9.01
CA TYR A 229 13.96 4.68 -8.61
C TYR A 229 13.44 3.88 -9.80
N LEU A 230 13.05 4.57 -10.87
CA LEU A 230 12.49 3.92 -12.05
C LEU A 230 13.47 2.95 -12.71
N TYR A 231 14.75 3.30 -12.80
CA TYR A 231 15.75 2.42 -13.40
C TYR A 231 15.84 1.08 -12.66
N TYR A 232 16.03 1.10 -11.34
CA TYR A 232 16.14 -0.13 -10.55
C TYR A 232 14.82 -0.88 -10.44
N MET A 233 13.69 -0.18 -10.38
CA MET A 233 12.36 -0.79 -10.45
C MET A 233 12.18 -1.53 -11.79
N TYR A 234 12.49 -0.86 -12.91
CA TYR A 234 12.37 -1.43 -14.25
C TYR A 234 13.31 -2.62 -14.45
N ALA A 235 14.57 -2.50 -14.04
CA ALA A 235 15.55 -3.58 -14.15
C ALA A 235 15.10 -4.84 -13.41
N ASN A 236 14.70 -4.69 -12.14
CA ASN A 236 14.21 -5.81 -11.33
C ASN A 236 12.92 -6.43 -11.90
N ILE A 237 11.95 -5.61 -12.31
CA ILE A 237 10.70 -6.10 -12.93
C ILE A 237 10.99 -6.85 -14.23
N THR A 238 11.93 -6.37 -15.04
CA THR A 238 12.31 -7.01 -16.30
C THR A 238 12.88 -8.40 -16.06
N VAL A 239 13.84 -8.54 -15.14
CA VAL A 239 14.42 -9.84 -14.79
C VAL A 239 13.37 -10.77 -14.18
N LEU A 240 12.53 -10.26 -13.27
CA LEU A 240 11.42 -11.01 -12.67
C LEU A 240 10.44 -11.50 -13.74
N ASN A 241 10.11 -10.67 -14.72
CA ASN A 241 9.21 -11.03 -15.81
C ASN A 241 9.81 -12.09 -16.73
N CYS A 242 11.12 -12.03 -17.02
CA CYS A 242 11.79 -13.10 -17.77
C CYS A 242 11.65 -14.44 -17.06
N LEU A 243 11.98 -14.48 -15.76
CA LEU A 243 11.82 -15.69 -14.93
C LEU A 243 10.38 -16.19 -14.91
N ARG A 244 9.41 -15.31 -14.63
CA ARG A 244 7.99 -15.67 -14.56
C ARG A 244 7.47 -16.17 -15.90
N LYS A 245 7.91 -15.59 -17.01
CA LYS A 245 7.53 -16.01 -18.36
C LYS A 245 8.09 -17.40 -18.70
N GLU A 246 9.33 -17.71 -18.32
CA GLU A 246 9.93 -19.04 -18.49
C GLU A 246 9.15 -20.12 -17.72
N GLN A 247 8.58 -19.77 -16.57
CA GLN A 247 7.75 -20.65 -15.75
C GLN A 247 6.25 -20.65 -16.15
N GLY A 248 5.86 -19.90 -17.18
CA GLY A 248 4.46 -19.79 -17.62
C GLY A 248 3.53 -19.01 -16.69
N LEU A 249 4.08 -18.18 -15.81
CA LEU A 249 3.36 -17.31 -14.88
C LEU A 249 3.00 -15.96 -15.51
N ASN A 250 2.07 -15.22 -14.90
CA ASN A 250 1.72 -13.87 -15.33
C ASN A 250 2.87 -12.88 -15.10
N THR A 251 3.04 -11.93 -16.01
CA THR A 251 4.04 -10.87 -15.94
C THR A 251 3.43 -9.55 -15.46
N PHE A 252 4.28 -8.63 -15.00
CA PHE A 252 3.87 -7.33 -14.48
C PHE A 252 4.30 -6.20 -15.39
N VAL A 253 3.47 -5.16 -15.51
CA VAL A 253 3.82 -3.94 -16.25
C VAL A 253 4.22 -2.85 -15.26
N LEU A 254 5.33 -2.16 -15.51
CA LEU A 254 5.68 -0.94 -14.79
C LEU A 254 4.87 0.23 -15.39
N ARG A 255 4.00 0.85 -14.60
CA ARG A 255 3.11 1.95 -14.96
C ARG A 255 3.24 3.07 -13.93
N PRO A 256 4.38 3.80 -13.94
CA PRO A 256 4.62 4.91 -13.04
C PRO A 256 3.85 6.16 -13.46
#